data_AF-A0A7V3G796-F1
#
_entry.id   AF-A0A7V3G796-F1
#
_cell.length_a   1.000
_cell.length_b   1.000
_cell.length_c   1.000
_cell.angle_alpha   90.00
_cell.angle_beta   90.00
_cell.angle_gamma   90.00
#
_symmetry.space_group_name_H-M   'P 1'
#
loop_
_entity.id
_entity.type
_entity.pdbx_description
1 polymer ?
#
loop_
_entity_poly.entity_id
_entity_poly.type
_entity_poly.pdbx_seq_one_letter_code
_entity_poly.pdbx_strand_id
1 'polypeptide(L)'
;LGNNPAHVPVGAAYVDWGVSVTDNVDKNIGVYVVIDGEAMTIASIDTSAPRSYTLTYTAQDQSGNESTAERVVYVEQESTSEPAPEPASGTSVPPGAE
;
A
#
# COMPACT_ATOMS: atom_id res chain seq x y z
N LEU A 1 11.29 -1.51 -11.63
CA LEU A 1 10.53 -1.45 -10.37
C LEU A 1 9.27 -0.64 -10.64
N GLY A 2 8.09 -1.04 -10.15
CA GLY A 2 6.84 -0.28 -10.32
C GLY A 2 6.86 1.06 -9.56
N ASN A 3 5.68 1.61 -9.25
CA ASN A 3 5.57 2.86 -8.47
C ASN A 3 6.36 2.74 -7.16
N ASN A 4 7.26 3.70 -6.91
CA ASN A 4 8.10 3.75 -5.73
C ASN A 4 8.39 5.22 -5.32
N PRO A 5 7.78 5.72 -4.23
CA PRO A 5 6.86 5.01 -3.35
C PRO A 5 5.51 4.70 -4.03
N ALA A 6 4.84 3.65 -3.55
CA ALA A 6 3.45 3.37 -3.90
C ALA A 6 2.51 3.90 -2.81
N HIS A 7 1.35 4.38 -3.19
CA HIS A 7 0.33 4.91 -2.27
C HIS A 7 -0.95 4.09 -2.42
N VAL A 8 -1.51 3.66 -1.28
CA VAL A 8 -2.69 2.79 -1.21
C VAL A 8 -3.67 3.39 -0.19
N PRO A 9 -4.92 3.63 -0.56
CA PRO A 9 -5.96 4.02 0.40
C PRO A 9 -6.18 2.96 1.48
N VAL A 10 -6.46 3.38 2.72
CA VAL A 10 -6.93 2.47 3.77
C VAL A 10 -8.15 1.68 3.30
N GLY A 11 -8.12 0.36 3.49
CA GLY A 11 -9.18 -0.58 3.10
C GLY A 11 -9.17 -0.97 1.62
N ALA A 12 -8.34 -0.34 0.78
CA ALA A 12 -8.20 -0.75 -0.61
C ALA A 12 -7.32 -2.00 -0.74
N ALA A 13 -7.57 -2.82 -1.77
CA ALA A 13 -6.71 -3.95 -2.08
C ALA A 13 -5.38 -3.46 -2.67
N TYR A 14 -4.25 -3.92 -2.12
CA TYR A 14 -2.95 -3.75 -2.74
C TYR A 14 -2.70 -4.84 -3.77
N VAL A 15 -2.39 -4.45 -5.01
CA VAL A 15 -1.94 -5.35 -6.07
C VAL A 15 -0.51 -5.00 -6.42
N ASP A 16 0.42 -5.92 -6.20
CA ASP A 16 1.79 -5.75 -6.63
C ASP A 16 1.92 -6.01 -8.14
N TRP A 17 2.32 -4.98 -8.88
CA TRP A 17 2.63 -5.07 -10.30
C TRP A 17 3.97 -5.79 -10.56
N GLY A 18 4.62 -6.24 -9.49
CA GLY A 18 5.80 -7.06 -9.49
C GLY A 18 7.08 -6.29 -9.79
N VAL A 19 8.10 -7.03 -10.18
CA VAL A 19 9.41 -6.53 -10.58
C VAL A 19 9.81 -7.15 -11.92
N SER A 20 10.51 -6.37 -12.73
CA SER A 20 11.16 -6.88 -13.93
C SER A 20 12.63 -7.11 -13.62
N VAL A 21 13.12 -8.30 -13.97
CA VAL A 21 14.52 -8.69 -13.78
C VAL A 21 15.08 -9.08 -15.13
N THR A 22 16.32 -8.67 -15.39
CA THR A 22 17.06 -9.02 -16.60
C THR A 22 18.42 -9.57 -16.21
N ASP A 23 18.80 -10.70 -16.81
CA ASP A 23 20.14 -11.24 -16.73
C ASP A 23 20.64 -11.54 -18.15
N ASN A 24 21.96 -11.45 -18.37
CA ASN A 24 22.56 -11.64 -19.68
C ASN A 24 22.83 -13.12 -20.03
N VAL A 25 22.74 -14.02 -19.04
CA VAL A 25 23.03 -15.45 -19.16
C VAL A 25 21.76 -16.27 -18.91
N ASP A 26 21.10 -16.02 -17.78
CA ASP A 26 19.97 -16.78 -17.28
C ASP A 26 18.62 -16.13 -17.67
N LYS A 27 17.66 -16.97 -18.07
CA LYS A 27 16.27 -16.54 -18.34
C LYS A 27 15.30 -16.92 -17.23
N ASN A 28 15.75 -17.78 -16.31
CA ASN A 28 14.96 -18.31 -15.21
C ASN A 28 15.55 -17.81 -13.90
N ILE A 29 15.24 -16.56 -13.58
CA ILE A 29 15.72 -15.89 -12.37
C ILE A 29 14.64 -16.01 -11.30
N GLY A 30 15.02 -16.53 -10.13
CA GLY A 30 14.14 -16.59 -8.98
C GLY A 30 13.97 -15.19 -8.39
N VAL A 31 12.73 -14.82 -8.04
CA VAL A 31 12.45 -13.58 -7.32
C VAL A 31 11.66 -13.93 -6.07
N TYR A 32 12.12 -13.41 -4.94
CA TYR A 32 11.39 -13.44 -3.68
C TYR A 32 11.31 -12.04 -3.09
N VAL A 33 10.30 -11.81 -2.25
CA VAL A 33 10.06 -10.51 -1.62
C VAL A 33 10.05 -10.69 -0.11
N VAL A 34 10.64 -9.74 0.59
CA VAL A 34 10.61 -9.64 2.05
C VAL A 34 9.83 -8.38 2.41
N ILE A 35 8.82 -8.50 3.27
CA ILE A 35 8.00 -7.38 3.74
C ILE A 35 8.27 -7.20 5.22
N ASP A 36 8.82 -6.06 5.62
CA ASP A 36 9.16 -5.74 7.02
C ASP A 36 9.96 -6.86 7.74
N GLY A 37 10.77 -7.60 6.98
CA GLY A 37 11.60 -8.71 7.48
C GLY A 37 11.01 -10.11 7.30
N GLU A 38 9.76 -10.25 6.84
CA GLU A 38 9.13 -11.54 6.58
C GLU A 38 9.18 -11.93 5.11
N ALA A 39 9.71 -13.11 4.81
CA ALA A 39 9.78 -13.63 3.45
C ALA A 39 8.39 -14.07 2.97
N MET A 40 8.00 -13.52 1.82
CA MET A 40 6.71 -13.75 1.19
C MET A 40 6.90 -14.25 -0.25
N THR A 41 6.04 -15.16 -0.68
CA THR A 41 6.01 -15.61 -2.08
C THR A 41 5.31 -14.60 -2.99
N ILE A 42 4.33 -13.88 -2.44
CA ILE A 42 3.58 -12.82 -3.11
C ILE A 42 3.55 -11.59 -2.21
N ALA A 43 3.67 -10.40 -2.78
CA ALA A 43 3.63 -9.17 -1.99
C ALA A 43 2.19 -8.87 -1.54
N SER A 44 1.87 -9.24 -0.29
CA SER A 44 0.57 -9.00 0.35
C SER A 44 0.78 -8.20 1.63
N ILE A 45 0.11 -7.05 1.75
CA ILE A 45 0.19 -6.16 2.90
C ILE A 45 -1.20 -5.94 3.52
N ASP A 46 -1.24 -5.61 4.81
CA ASP A 46 -2.47 -5.21 5.48
C ASP A 46 -2.75 -3.72 5.20
N THR A 47 -3.89 -3.42 4.61
CA THR A 47 -4.30 -2.05 4.30
C THR A 47 -5.41 -1.54 5.23
N SER A 48 -5.78 -2.29 6.27
CA SER A 48 -6.87 -1.96 7.19
C SER A 48 -6.61 -0.70 8.04
N ALA A 49 -5.34 -0.31 8.19
CA ALA A 49 -4.94 0.88 8.92
C ALA A 49 -3.75 1.58 8.24
N PRO A 50 -3.57 2.88 8.50
CA PRO A 50 -2.42 3.62 7.97
C PRO A 50 -1.11 3.01 8.42
N ARG A 51 -0.26 2.66 7.46
CA ARG A 51 1.04 2.04 7.72
C ARG A 51 1.99 2.21 6.55
N SER A 52 3.29 2.22 6.84
CA SER A 52 4.35 2.13 5.83
C SER A 52 4.93 0.73 5.81
N TYR A 53 4.98 0.11 4.63
CA TYR A 53 5.63 -1.18 4.40
C TYR A 53 6.89 -0.99 3.56
N THR A 54 7.97 -1.66 3.94
CA THR A 54 9.18 -1.76 3.10
C THR A 54 9.23 -3.14 2.48
N LEU A 55 9.14 -3.18 1.14
CA LEU A 55 9.22 -4.40 0.34
C LEU A 55 10.62 -4.48 -0.26
N THR A 56 11.40 -5.47 0.16
CA THR A 56 12.72 -5.76 -0.41
C THR A 56 12.58 -6.94 -1.37
N TYR A 57 12.78 -6.70 -2.66
CA TYR A 57 12.82 -7.72 -3.68
C TYR A 57 14.25 -8.18 -3.88
N THR A 58 14.46 -9.49 -3.90
CA THR A 58 15.75 -10.09 -4.23
C THR A 58 15.58 -11.00 -5.43
N ALA A 59 16.40 -10.77 -6.44
CA ALA A 59 16.56 -11.64 -7.58
C ALA A 59 17.83 -12.47 -7.39
N GLN A 60 17.72 -13.79 -7.58
CA GLN A 60 18.84 -14.72 -7.53
C GLN A 60 18.90 -15.51 -8.84
N ASP A 61 20.04 -15.47 -9.51
CA ASP A 61 20.30 -16.27 -10.71
C ASP A 61 20.71 -17.72 -10.37
N GLN A 62 20.98 -18.56 -11.38
CA GLN A 62 21.32 -19.96 -11.15
C GLN A 62 22.77 -20.15 -10.67
N SER A 63 23.60 -19.14 -10.83
CA SER A 63 24.99 -19.09 -10.37
C SER A 63 25.11 -18.60 -8.92
N GLY A 64 24.00 -18.16 -8.32
CA GLY A 64 23.93 -17.61 -6.97
C GLY A 64 24.28 -16.12 -6.89
N ASN A 65 24.29 -15.39 -8.01
CA ASN A 65 24.41 -13.93 -7.96
C ASN A 65 23.08 -13.32 -7.52
N GLU A 66 23.14 -12.37 -6.60
CA GLU A 66 21.97 -11.72 -6.02
C GLU A 66 21.95 -10.23 -6.31
N SER A 67 20.75 -9.71 -6.61
CA SER A 67 20.51 -8.27 -6.73
C SER A 67 19.24 -7.89 -5.98
N THR A 68 19.27 -6.77 -5.28
CA THR A 68 18.17 -6.31 -4.42
C THR A 68 17.60 -4.97 -4.87
N ALA A 69 16.30 -4.78 -4.67
CA ALA A 69 15.60 -3.52 -4.91
C ALA A 69 14.51 -3.30 -3.86
N GLU A 70 14.37 -2.07 -3.36
CA GLU A 70 13.39 -1.75 -2.32
C GLU A 70 12.25 -0.89 -2.87
N ARG A 71 11.02 -1.21 -2.45
CA ARG A 71 9.83 -0.40 -2.65
C ARG A 71 9.21 -0.02 -1.31
N VAL A 72 8.89 1.25 -1.14
CA VAL A 72 8.09 1.72 -0.01
C VAL A 72 6.63 1.82 -0.42
N VAL A 73 5.73 1.28 0.41
CA VAL A 73 4.28 1.38 0.21
C VAL A 73 3.67 2.13 1.40
N TYR A 74 3.00 3.24 1.12
CA TYR A 74 2.25 4.02 2.10
C TYR A 74 0.77 3.66 2.02
N VAL A 75 0.24 3.13 3.11
CA VAL A 75 -1.20 3.01 3.34
C VAL A 75 -1.65 4.30 4.04
N GLU A 76 -2.48 5.08 3.35
CA GLU A 76 -2.87 6.43 3.77
C GLU A 76 -4.38 6.52 3.91
N GLN A 77 -4.87 7.26 4.91
CA GLN A 77 -6.29 7.58 4.94
C GLN A 77 -6.59 8.52 3.79
N GLU A 78 -7.62 8.20 2.99
CA GLU A 78 -8.22 9.25 2.18
C GLU A 78 -8.78 10.26 3.16
N SER A 79 -8.28 11.49 3.09
CA SER A 79 -8.88 12.62 3.79
C SER A 79 -10.27 12.82 3.21
N THR A 80 -11.24 12.04 3.70
CA THR A 80 -12.64 12.33 3.54
C THR A 80 -12.87 13.58 4.36
N SER A 81 -12.77 14.72 3.67
CA SER A 81 -13.34 15.95 4.20
C SER A 81 -14.81 15.65 4.45
N GLU A 82 -15.14 15.44 5.71
CA GLU A 82 -16.52 15.35 6.18
C GLU A 82 -17.27 16.56 5.62
N PRO A 83 -18.41 16.40 4.90
CA PRO A 83 -19.26 17.56 4.66
C PRO A 83 -19.63 18.08 6.04
N ALA A 84 -19.26 19.34 6.32
CA ALA A 84 -19.52 20.00 7.59
C ALA A 84 -20.93 19.64 8.08
N PRO A 85 -21.14 19.30 9.37
CA PRO A 85 -22.47 19.01 9.86
C PRO A 85 -23.37 20.18 9.48
N GLU A 86 -24.42 19.91 8.69
CA GLU A 86 -25.47 20.90 8.45
C GLU A 86 -25.85 21.47 9.82
N PRO A 87 -25.84 22.80 10.03
CA PRO A 87 -26.24 23.34 11.31
C PRO A 87 -27.68 22.88 11.55
N ALA A 88 -27.87 22.09 12.60
CA ALA A 88 -29.19 21.76 13.11
C ALA A 88 -29.92 23.09 13.34
N SER A 89 -30.81 23.47 12.42
CA SER A 89 -31.73 24.57 12.62
C SER A 89 -32.72 24.14 13.69
N GLY A 90 -32.31 24.34 14.93
CA GLY A 90 -33.22 24.53 16.04
C GLY A 90 -34.05 25.78 15.76
N THR A 91 -35.18 25.63 15.09
CA THR A 91 -36.26 26.60 15.25
C THR A 91 -37.06 26.18 16.48
N SER A 92 -36.79 26.92 17.54
CA SER A 92 -37.61 27.00 18.74
C SER A 92 -39.05 27.28 18.34
N VAL A 93 -39.98 26.42 18.75
CA VAL A 93 -41.42 26.67 18.69
C VAL A 93 -41.73 27.71 19.77
N PRO A 94 -42.24 28.91 19.47
CA PRO A 94 -42.75 29.79 20.53
C PRO A 94 -44.06 29.21 21.05
N PRO A 95 -44.28 29.08 22.38
CA PRO A 95 -45.61 28.81 22.87
C PRO A 95 -46.45 30.09 22.71
N GLY A 96 -47.42 30.05 21.80
CA GLY A 96 -48.56 30.95 21.82
C GLY A 96 -49.64 30.37 22.72
N ALA A 97 -49.94 31.07 23.81
CA ALA A 97 -51.17 31.05 24.61
C ALA A 97 -50.89 31.86 25.89
N GLU A 98 -51.68 32.80 26.38
CA GLU A 98 -52.89 33.53 25.99
C GLU A 98 -52.84 34.85 26.79
#